data_AF-A0A3C1S035-F1
#
_entry.id   AF-A0A3C1S035-F1
#
_cell.length_a   1.000
_cell.length_b   1.000
_cell.length_c   1.000
_cell.angle_alpha   90.00
_cell.angle_beta   90.00
_cell.angle_gamma   90.00
#
_symmetry.space_group_name_H-M   'P 1'
#
loop_
_entity.id
_entity.type
_entity.pdbx_description
1 polymer ?
#
loop_
_entity_poly.entity_id
_entity_poly.type
_entity_poly.pdbx_seq_one_letter_code
_entity_poly.pdbx_strand_id
1 'polypeptide(L)' 'NFFINNKGTNSVDYYHKKLGNIMWNKCGMSRNEQGLKEAINEIKALRDDFWKNVTVPGGANEMNPELEKAGRVADFLE' A
#
# COMPACT_ATOMS: atom_id res chain seq x y z
N ASN A 1 1.96 0.21 17.55
CA ASN A 1 2.74 1.40 17.10
C ASN A 1 3.74 1.06 15.98
N PHE A 2 3.36 0.23 15.00
CA PHE A 2 4.27 -0.15 13.91
C PHE A 2 4.54 1.03 12.98
N PHE A 3 3.49 1.62 12.41
CA PHE A 3 3.58 2.65 11.36
C PHE A 3 4.37 3.91 11.75
N ILE A 4 4.22 4.40 12.98
CA ILE A 4 4.88 5.64 13.45
C ILE A 4 6.36 5.41 13.79
N ASN A 5 6.74 4.18 14.13
CA ASN A 5 8.14 3.85 14.43
C ASN A 5 8.87 3.26 13.22
N ASN A 6 8.19 3.07 12.09
CA ASN A 6 8.79 2.49 10.92
C ASN A 6 9.67 3.52 10.21
N LYS A 7 10.95 3.19 10.03
CA LYS A 7 11.93 4.07 9.35
C LYS A 7 11.92 3.82 7.85
N GLY A 8 10.74 3.90 7.27
CA GLY A 8 10.52 3.76 5.85
C GLY A 8 10.97 4.97 5.04
N THR A 9 10.99 4.82 3.73
CA THR A 9 11.33 5.89 2.78
C THR A 9 10.12 6.37 1.98
N ASN A 10 9.06 5.56 1.90
CA ASN A 10 7.90 5.81 1.06
C ASN A 10 6.68 6.19 1.90
N SER A 11 5.94 7.20 1.44
CA SER A 11 4.69 7.62 2.10
C SER A 11 3.56 6.62 1.86
N VAL A 12 2.54 6.65 2.71
CA VAL A 12 1.31 5.84 2.53
C VAL A 12 0.67 6.08 1.16
N ASP A 13 0.70 7.31 0.68
CA ASP A 13 0.13 7.71 -0.60
C ASP A 13 0.85 7.06 -1.80
N TYR A 14 2.16 6.84 -1.71
CA TYR A 14 2.92 6.11 -2.72
C TYR A 14 2.34 4.70 -2.93
N TYR A 15 2.10 3.98 -1.83
CA TYR A 15 1.54 2.63 -1.87
C TYR A 15 0.10 2.61 -2.38
N HIS A 16 -0.73 3.55 -1.91
CA HIS A 16 -2.11 3.66 -2.36
C HIS A 16 -2.20 3.90 -3.88
N LYS A 17 -1.38 4.83 -4.42
CA LYS A 17 -1.31 5.09 -5.86
C LYS A 17 -0.82 3.89 -6.65
N LYS A 18 0.22 3.21 -6.15
CA LYS A 18 0.80 2.04 -6.81
C LYS A 18 -0.17 0.87 -6.87
N LEU A 19 -0.89 0.60 -5.78
CA LEU A 19 -1.97 -0.39 -5.74
C LEU A 19 -3.08 -0.02 -6.74
N GLY A 20 -3.53 1.24 -6.72
CA GLY A 20 -4.54 1.73 -7.66
C GLY A 20 -4.14 1.55 -9.13
N ASN A 21 -2.87 1.81 -9.46
CA ASN A 21 -2.35 1.62 -10.81
C ASN A 21 -2.34 0.14 -11.23
N ILE A 22 -1.96 -0.79 -10.34
CA ILE A 22 -2.02 -2.23 -10.64
C ILE A 22 -3.46 -2.64 -10.91
N MET A 23 -4.39 -2.22 -10.05
CA MET A 23 -5.82 -2.53 -10.19
C MET A 23 -6.39 -1.97 -11.50
N TRP A 24 -6.06 -0.73 -11.84
CA TRP A 24 -6.51 -0.09 -13.08
C TRP A 24 -5.97 -0.80 -14.32
N ASN A 25 -4.67 -1.09 -14.37
CA ASN A 25 -3.99 -1.61 -15.56
C ASN A 25 -4.24 -3.11 -15.78
N LYS A 26 -4.39 -3.89 -14.71
CA LYS A 26 -4.40 -5.36 -14.77
C LYS A 26 -5.72 -5.99 -14.33
N CYS A 27 -6.53 -5.28 -13.54
CA CYS A 27 -7.80 -5.76 -12.98
C CYS A 27 -9.02 -4.94 -13.46
N GLY A 28 -8.85 -4.07 -14.46
CA GLY A 28 -9.90 -3.21 -15.02
C GLY A 28 -10.93 -3.94 -15.90
N MET A 29 -11.48 -3.26 -16.89
CA MET A 29 -12.57 -3.82 -17.74
C MET A 29 -12.11 -5.02 -18.58
N SER A 30 -10.90 -4.97 -19.14
CA SER A 30 -10.31 -6.08 -19.90
C SER A 30 -9.31 -6.82 -19.03
N ARG A 31 -9.67 -8.02 -18.60
CA ARG A 31 -8.84 -8.90 -17.76
C ARG A 31 -8.45 -10.13 -18.56
N ASN A 32 -7.18 -10.48 -18.49
CA ASN A 32 -6.66 -11.72 -19.06
C ASN A 32 -5.83 -12.47 -18.02
N GLU A 33 -5.65 -13.78 -18.25
CA GLU A 33 -4.98 -14.65 -17.28
C GLU A 33 -3.57 -14.18 -16.91
N GLN A 34 -2.79 -13.77 -17.91
CA GLN A 34 -1.42 -13.29 -17.71
C GLN A 34 -1.40 -12.03 -16.84
N GLY A 35 -2.22 -11.03 -17.15
CA GLY A 35 -2.30 -9.78 -16.40
C GLY A 35 -2.74 -9.98 -14.95
N LEU A 36 -3.68 -10.90 -14.70
CA LEU A 36 -4.11 -11.24 -13.34
C LEU A 36 -3.00 -11.95 -12.55
N LYS A 37 -2.26 -12.88 -13.18
CA LYS A 37 -1.11 -13.55 -12.56
C LYS A 37 0.00 -12.55 -12.22
N GLU A 38 0.28 -11.60 -13.12
CA GLU A 38 1.22 -10.49 -12.87
C GLU A 38 0.75 -9.62 -11.71
N ALA A 39 -0.52 -9.19 -11.71
CA ALA A 39 -1.08 -8.35 -10.65
C ALA A 39 -0.95 -8.98 -9.27
N ILE A 40 -1.20 -10.30 -9.14
CA ILE A 40 -1.02 -11.02 -7.87
C ILE A 40 0.42 -10.92 -7.37
N ASN A 41 1.41 -11.07 -8.26
CA ASN A 41 2.82 -10.97 -7.89
C ASN A 41 3.22 -9.53 -7.55
N GLU A 42 2.75 -8.55 -8.33
CA GLU A 42 2.99 -7.13 -8.08
C GLU A 42 2.39 -6.67 -6.75
N ILE A 43 1.15 -7.08 -6.42
CA ILE A 43 0.50 -6.76 -5.15
C ILE A 43 1.23 -7.42 -3.98
N LYS A 44 1.67 -8.69 -4.11
CA LYS A 44 2.47 -9.36 -3.07
C LYS A 44 3.79 -8.64 -2.79
N ALA A 45 4.50 -8.23 -3.84
CA ALA A 45 5.72 -7.45 -3.71
C ALA A 45 5.46 -6.06 -3.10
N LEU A 46 4.35 -5.42 -3.50
CA LEU A 46 3.94 -4.13 -2.96
C LEU A 46 3.61 -4.22 -1.46
N ARG A 47 2.95 -5.30 -1.04
CA ARG A 47 2.64 -5.58 0.36
C ARG A 47 3.90 -5.76 1.20
N ASP A 48 4.85 -6.57 0.74
CA ASP A 48 6.13 -6.77 1.44
C ASP A 48 6.89 -5.46 1.57
N ASP A 49 6.96 -4.70 0.47
CA ASP A 49 7.59 -3.37 0.47
C ASP A 49 6.87 -2.38 1.39
N PHE A 50 5.54 -2.41 1.46
CA PHE A 50 4.76 -1.57 2.36
C PHE A 50 5.14 -1.83 3.81
N TRP A 51 5.12 -3.08 4.25
CA TRP A 51 5.52 -3.41 5.62
C TRP A 51 6.98 -3.03 5.89
N LYS A 52 7.88 -3.17 4.91
CA LYS A 52 9.29 -2.85 5.11
C LYS A 52 9.60 -1.35 5.10
N ASN A 53 8.97 -0.59 4.21
CA ASN A 53 9.42 0.75 3.80
C ASN A 53 8.37 1.85 3.93
N VAL A 54 7.18 1.59 4.49
CA VAL A 54 6.20 2.65 4.78
C VAL A 54 6.67 3.58 5.89
N THR A 55 6.56 4.89 5.70
CA THR A 55 6.74 5.89 6.75
C THR A 55 5.45 6.68 6.96
N VAL A 56 5.09 6.89 8.22
CA VAL A 56 3.93 7.71 8.62
C VAL A 56 4.43 8.86 9.48
N PRO A 57 4.29 10.11 9.02
CA PRO A 57 4.63 11.27 9.84
C PRO A 57 3.62 11.48 10.98
N GLY A 58 4.05 12.18 12.04
CA GLY A 58 3.22 12.49 13.20
C GLY A 58 3.25 11.44 14.32
N GLY A 59 2.59 11.75 15.43
CA GLY A 59 2.52 10.90 16.62
C GLY A 59 1.29 9.99 16.68
N ALA A 60 1.28 9.09 17.68
CA ALA A 60 0.14 8.21 17.98
C ALA A 60 -0.92 8.89 18.86
N ASN A 61 -0.50 9.92 19.61
CA ASN A 61 -1.30 10.58 20.63
C ASN A 61 -1.92 11.90 20.13
N GLU A 62 -1.97 12.08 18.81
CA GLU A 62 -2.53 13.23 18.13
C GLU A 62 -3.49 12.75 17.04
N MET A 63 -4.37 13.65 16.56
CA MET A 63 -5.24 13.35 15.44
C MET A 63 -4.41 13.22 14.16
N ASN A 64 -4.04 11.99 13.81
CA ASN A 64 -3.14 11.69 12.70
C ASN A 64 -3.89 11.03 11.52
N PRO A 65 -4.29 11.80 10.49
CA PRO A 65 -5.00 11.25 9.33
C PRO A 65 -4.10 10.33 8.48
N GLU A 66 -2.78 10.53 8.49
CA GLU A 66 -1.83 9.66 7.77
C GLU A 66 -1.76 8.28 8.41
N LEU A 67 -1.88 8.20 9.74
CA LEU A 67 -1.96 6.92 10.46
C LEU A 67 -3.25 6.16 10.13
N GLU A 68 -4.39 6.85 10.10
CA GLU A 68 -5.66 6.24 9.70
C GLU A 68 -5.58 5.72 8.26
N LYS A 69 -5.02 6.53 7.36
CA LYS A 69 -4.81 6.14 5.96
C LYS A 69 -3.87 4.94 5.85
N ALA A 70 -2.81 4.88 6.64
CA ALA A 70 -1.89 3.73 6.67
C ALA A 70 -2.61 2.44 7.04
N GLY A 71 -3.48 2.50 8.06
CA GLY A 71 -4.32 1.36 8.45
C GLY A 71 -5.23 0.88 7.33
N ARG A 72 -5.90 1.80 6.62
CA ARG A 72 -6.77 1.43 5.49
C ARG A 72 -5.99 0.82 4.32
N VAL A 73 -4.83 1.38 3.98
CA VAL A 73 -3.98 0.84 2.90
C VAL A 73 -3.44 -0.54 3.27
N ALA A 74 -3.10 -0.76 4.54
CA ALA A 74 -2.67 -2.06 5.03
C ALA A 74 -3.79 -3.11 4.86
N ASP A 75 -5.03 -2.76 5.19
CA ASP A 75 -6.21 -3.62 5.02
C ASP A 75 -6.45 -4.00 3.55
N PHE A 76 -6.30 -3.05 2.62
CA PHE A 76 -6.39 -3.33 1.18
C PHE A 76 -5.27 -4.21 0.63
N LEU A 77 -4.15 -4.33 1.33
CA LEU A 77 -3.01 -5.14 0.93
C LEU A 77 -3.05 -6.55 1.55
N GLU A 78 -3.95 -6.86 2.47
CA GLU A 78 -4.06 -8.18 3.11
C GLU A 78 -4.53 -9.27 2.12
#